data_AF-A0A482WAC3-F1
#
_entry.id   AF-A0A482WAC3-F1
#
_cell.length_a   1.000
_cell.length_b   1.000
_cell.length_c   1.000
_cell.angle_alpha   90.00
_cell.angle_beta   90.00
_cell.angle_gamma   90.00
#
_symmetry.space_group_name_H-M   'P 1'
#
loop_
_entity.id
_entity.type
_entity.pdbx_description
1 polymer ?
#
loop_
_entity_poly.entity_id
_entity_poly.type
_entity_poly.pdbx_seq_one_letter_code
_entity_poly.pdbx_strand_id
1 'polypeptide(L)'
;MDIKVVAVEREDDTQKSVYGTSGIMLDNKYVIITANVVLPLFTDYCHEDVLLFDPGAIYSSFSLKEPINLKIILNQSPEKPYYVKNGNLFAFFSSKNIKLTAQEILQEWAIDTQENSKELETTLSLFFVIKIIPDNNILNLKKCLIQWWNLIKNEKMNQCEEILIRSVPFGNKFFLNSYSRGIISNIVGHNSCLILSDCPSSPGSEGSPVYKIDR
;
A
#
# COMPACT_ATOMS: atom_id res chain seq x y z
N MET A 1 -2.67 17.70 7.77
CA MET A 1 -2.60 16.78 6.64
C MET A 1 -3.92 16.02 6.59
N ASP A 2 -4.57 15.94 5.44
CA ASP A 2 -5.81 15.16 5.28
C ASP A 2 -5.45 13.73 4.87
N ILE A 3 -5.79 12.75 5.71
CA ILE A 3 -5.49 11.33 5.49
C ILE A 3 -6.79 10.54 5.45
N LYS A 4 -7.03 9.83 4.36
CA LYS A 4 -8.26 9.07 4.12
C LYS A 4 -7.95 7.69 3.58
N VAL A 5 -8.78 6.73 3.97
CA VAL A 5 -8.80 5.40 3.35
C VAL A 5 -9.62 5.48 2.08
N VAL A 6 -9.11 4.87 1.02
CA VAL A 6 -9.77 4.78 -0.28
C VAL A 6 -9.75 3.34 -0.77
N ALA A 7 -10.72 2.97 -1.60
CA ALA A 7 -10.59 1.76 -2.41
C ALA A 7 -9.93 2.12 -3.73
N VAL A 8 -9.03 1.27 -4.21
CA VAL A 8 -8.41 1.39 -5.52
C VAL A 8 -8.83 0.18 -6.34
N GLU A 9 -9.59 0.43 -7.41
CA GLU A 9 -10.01 -0.58 -8.38
C GLU A 9 -9.19 -0.43 -9.66
N ARG A 10 -8.74 -1.55 -10.21
CA ARG A 10 -8.09 -1.68 -11.51
C ARG A 10 -8.93 -2.63 -12.35
N GLU A 11 -9.37 -2.16 -13.51
CA GLU A 11 -10.07 -2.99 -14.49
C GLU A 11 -9.02 -3.58 -15.43
N ASP A 12 -9.08 -4.89 -15.61
CA ASP A 12 -8.32 -5.62 -16.62
C ASP A 12 -9.26 -6.01 -17.76
N ASP A 13 -9.22 -5.23 -18.84
CA ASP A 13 -10.08 -5.43 -20.00
C ASP A 13 -9.79 -6.75 -20.73
N THR A 14 -8.56 -7.26 -20.64
CA THR A 14 -8.14 -8.50 -21.30
C THR A 14 -8.74 -9.73 -20.62
N GLN A 15 -8.76 -9.73 -19.29
CA GLN A 15 -9.28 -10.83 -18.47
C GLN A 15 -10.73 -10.62 -18.00
N LYS A 16 -11.32 -9.45 -18.27
CA LYS A 16 -12.63 -9.02 -17.76
C LYS A 16 -12.73 -9.16 -16.23
N SER A 17 -11.64 -8.87 -15.53
CA SER A 17 -11.55 -8.97 -14.08
C SER A 17 -11.32 -7.60 -13.46
N VAL A 18 -11.79 -7.43 -12.22
CA VAL A 18 -11.59 -6.21 -11.44
C VAL A 18 -10.77 -6.58 -10.22
N TYR A 19 -9.61 -5.94 -10.10
CA TYR A 19 -8.73 -6.10 -8.95
C TYR A 19 -8.92 -4.91 -8.02
N GLY A 20 -9.12 -5.18 -6.73
CA GLY A 20 -9.39 -4.16 -5.73
C GLY A 20 -8.41 -4.26 -4.56
N THR A 21 -8.00 -3.11 -4.02
CA THR A 21 -7.24 -3.05 -2.77
C THR A 21 -7.52 -1.76 -2.01
N SER A 22 -6.98 -1.65 -0.80
CA SER A 22 -7.05 -0.45 0.00
C SER A 22 -5.91 0.49 -0.35
N GLY A 23 -6.12 1.78 -0.12
CA GLY A 23 -5.07 2.78 -0.27
C GLY A 23 -5.16 3.88 0.77
N ILE A 24 -4.03 4.52 1.02
CA ILE A 24 -3.94 5.70 1.87
C ILE A 24 -3.87 6.92 0.97
N MET A 25 -4.91 7.75 1.02
CA MET A 25 -4.92 9.03 0.33
C MET A 25 -4.35 10.13 1.22
N LEU A 26 -3.44 10.91 0.64
CA LEU A 26 -2.74 12.03 1.24
C LEU A 26 -3.14 13.34 0.54
N ASP A 27 -3.67 14.29 1.31
CA ASP A 27 -4.05 15.65 0.89
C ASP A 27 -4.96 15.72 -0.36
N ASN A 28 -5.78 14.68 -0.57
CA ASN A 28 -6.63 14.52 -1.75
C ASN A 28 -5.88 14.54 -3.10
N LYS A 29 -4.56 14.31 -3.09
CA LYS A 29 -3.67 14.43 -4.25
C LYS A 29 -3.00 13.12 -4.62
N TYR A 30 -2.49 12.41 -3.62
CA TYR A 30 -1.72 11.19 -3.82
C TYR A 30 -2.40 10.03 -3.09
N VAL A 31 -2.36 8.84 -3.67
CA VAL A 31 -2.77 7.59 -3.03
C VAL A 31 -1.59 6.65 -3.01
N ILE A 32 -1.27 6.11 -1.85
CA ILE A 32 -0.25 5.08 -1.68
C ILE A 32 -0.95 3.73 -1.59
N ILE A 33 -0.48 2.77 -2.38
CA ILE A 33 -0.94 1.38 -2.38
C ILE A 33 0.26 0.43 -2.35
N THR A 34 0.00 -0.80 -1.92
CA THR A 34 0.93 -1.93 -2.11
C THR A 34 0.98 -2.37 -3.57
N ALA A 35 2.01 -3.17 -3.91
CA ALA A 35 2.24 -3.60 -5.28
C ALA A 35 1.25 -4.65 -5.81
N ASN A 36 0.49 -5.33 -4.95
CA ASN A 36 -0.43 -6.43 -5.30
C ASN A 36 -1.37 -6.15 -6.50
N VAL A 37 -1.89 -4.93 -6.64
CA VAL A 37 -2.81 -4.59 -7.75
C VAL A 37 -2.08 -4.10 -9.00
N VAL A 38 -0.81 -3.71 -8.92
CA VAL A 38 -0.08 -3.09 -10.05
C VAL A 38 1.02 -3.99 -10.59
N LEU A 39 1.69 -4.75 -9.74
CA LEU A 39 2.86 -5.56 -10.08
C LEU A 39 2.63 -6.50 -11.27
N PRO A 40 1.48 -7.21 -11.40
CA PRO A 40 1.25 -8.09 -12.54
C PRO A 40 1.24 -7.39 -13.91
N LEU A 41 1.13 -6.05 -13.96
CA LEU A 41 1.13 -5.28 -15.22
C LEU A 41 2.51 -4.84 -15.68
N PHE A 42 3.54 -5.01 -14.84
CA PHE A 42 4.90 -4.72 -15.25
C PHE A 42 5.43 -5.82 -16.21
N THR A 43 6.35 -5.45 -17.10
CA THR A 43 7.10 -6.42 -17.91
C THR A 43 8.04 -7.22 -17.02
N ASP A 44 8.40 -8.44 -17.43
CA ASP A 44 9.43 -9.27 -16.78
C ASP A 44 10.74 -8.47 -16.59
N TYR A 45 11.03 -7.53 -17.50
CA TYR A 45 12.13 -6.57 -17.41
C TYR A 45 12.09 -5.67 -16.16
N CYS A 46 10.91 -5.24 -15.71
CA CYS A 46 10.80 -4.40 -14.51
C CYS A 46 10.98 -5.19 -13.21
N HIS A 47 10.80 -6.51 -13.20
CA HIS A 47 11.07 -7.30 -12.00
C HIS A 47 12.56 -7.28 -11.65
N GLU A 48 13.46 -7.35 -12.64
CA GLU A 48 14.90 -7.24 -12.42
C GLU A 48 15.35 -5.80 -12.11
N ASP A 49 14.79 -4.79 -12.80
CA ASP A 49 15.12 -3.39 -12.55
C ASP A 49 14.60 -2.89 -11.20
N VAL A 50 13.43 -3.39 -10.74
CA VAL A 50 12.88 -3.04 -9.42
C VAL A 50 13.80 -3.49 -8.28
N LEU A 51 14.58 -4.55 -8.51
CA LEU A 51 15.59 -5.06 -7.57
C LEU A 51 16.88 -4.21 -7.55
N LEU A 52 17.13 -3.40 -8.59
CA LEU A 52 18.31 -2.54 -8.72
C LEU A 52 18.13 -1.15 -8.10
N PHE A 53 16.90 -0.78 -7.72
CA PHE A 53 16.63 0.52 -7.14
C PHE A 53 17.13 0.65 -5.69
N ASP A 54 17.69 1.82 -5.38
CA ASP A 54 18.11 2.19 -4.05
C ASP A 54 16.90 2.21 -3.11
N PRO A 55 16.89 1.36 -2.06
CA PRO A 55 15.78 1.36 -1.14
C PRO A 55 15.58 2.71 -0.47
N GLY A 56 14.32 3.17 -0.39
CA GLY A 56 13.95 4.48 0.13
C GLY A 56 14.07 5.63 -0.87
N ALA A 57 14.66 5.43 -2.06
CA ALA A 57 14.54 6.39 -3.14
C ALA A 57 13.16 6.30 -3.81
N ILE A 58 12.69 7.44 -4.31
CA ILE A 58 11.40 7.55 -5.00
C ILE A 58 11.68 7.70 -6.49
N TYR A 59 11.10 6.81 -7.29
CA TYR A 59 11.26 6.76 -8.74
C TYR A 59 9.95 7.12 -9.42
N SER A 60 10.01 7.95 -10.46
CA SER A 60 8.84 8.39 -11.23
C SER A 60 8.91 8.04 -12.71
N SER A 61 9.93 7.29 -13.13
CA SER A 61 10.11 6.83 -14.50
C SER A 61 10.06 5.31 -14.50
N PHE A 62 9.13 4.77 -15.27
CA PHE A 62 8.95 3.33 -15.47
C PHE A 62 8.19 3.10 -16.78
N SER A 63 8.42 1.92 -17.37
CA SER A 63 7.75 1.49 -18.60
C SER A 63 6.61 0.55 -18.24
N LEU A 64 5.40 0.88 -18.69
CA LEU A 64 4.22 0.03 -18.53
C LEU A 64 3.97 -0.73 -19.84
N LYS A 65 3.49 -1.97 -19.73
CA LYS A 65 3.01 -2.74 -20.90
C LYS A 65 1.83 -2.02 -21.57
N GLU A 66 0.94 -1.48 -20.74
CA GLU A 66 -0.33 -0.87 -21.16
C GLU A 66 -0.69 0.32 -20.24
N PRO A 67 -1.47 1.30 -20.72
CA PRO A 67 -1.98 2.37 -19.88
C PRO A 67 -2.90 1.81 -18.77
N ILE A 68 -2.60 2.15 -17.51
CA ILE A 68 -3.35 1.65 -16.37
C ILE A 68 -4.43 2.65 -15.97
N ASN A 69 -5.69 2.22 -16.08
CA ASN A 69 -6.82 2.97 -15.56
C ASN A 69 -7.09 2.55 -14.10
N LEU A 70 -6.73 3.41 -13.16
CA LEU A 70 -7.00 3.20 -11.74
C LEU A 70 -8.17 4.07 -11.29
N LYS A 71 -9.20 3.44 -10.73
CA LYS A 71 -10.35 4.12 -10.11
C LYS A 71 -10.13 4.22 -8.61
N ILE A 72 -10.16 5.43 -8.10
CA ILE A 72 -10.02 5.75 -6.68
C ILE A 72 -11.40 6.08 -6.15
N ILE A 73 -11.86 5.29 -5.19
CA ILE A 73 -13.22 5.36 -4.66
C ILE A 73 -13.16 5.86 -3.22
N LEU A 74 -13.91 6.94 -2.98
CA LEU A 74 -13.98 7.62 -1.69
C LEU A 74 -15.40 7.58 -1.15
N ASN A 75 -15.54 7.51 0.16
CA ASN A 75 -16.81 7.74 0.82
C ASN A 75 -17.01 9.25 1.01
N GLN A 76 -18.18 9.78 0.62
CA GLN A 76 -18.45 11.22 0.59
C GLN A 76 -19.59 11.63 1.52
N SER A 77 -20.72 10.91 1.52
CA SER A 77 -21.89 11.25 2.34
C SER A 77 -22.92 10.10 2.39
N PRO A 78 -23.95 10.18 3.26
CA PRO A 78 -25.04 9.20 3.30
C PRO A 78 -25.88 9.13 2.01
N GLU A 79 -25.95 10.23 1.25
CA GLU A 79 -26.83 10.37 0.07
C GLU A 79 -26.15 9.92 -1.24
N LYS A 80 -24.83 10.04 -1.33
CA LYS A 80 -24.00 9.45 -2.38
C LYS A 80 -22.91 8.63 -1.70
N PRO A 81 -23.06 7.29 -1.64
CA PRO A 81 -22.19 6.48 -0.80
C PRO A 81 -20.74 6.52 -1.29
N TYR A 82 -20.53 6.75 -2.60
CA TYR A 82 -19.20 6.76 -3.19
C TYR A 82 -19.03 7.86 -4.24
N TYR A 83 -17.82 8.41 -4.28
CA TYR A 83 -17.32 9.25 -5.36
C TYR A 83 -16.06 8.62 -5.97
N VAL A 84 -16.01 8.59 -7.30
CA VAL A 84 -14.93 7.94 -8.06
C VAL A 84 -14.08 9.00 -8.75
N LYS A 85 -12.77 8.92 -8.57
CA LYS A 85 -11.77 9.68 -9.31
C LYS A 85 -10.91 8.74 -10.14
N ASN A 86 -10.46 9.19 -11.29
CA ASN A 86 -9.39 8.49 -12.01
C ASN A 86 -8.04 8.92 -11.44
N GLY A 87 -7.14 7.95 -11.30
CA GLY A 87 -5.76 8.17 -10.87
C GLY A 87 -4.79 7.58 -11.88
N ASN A 88 -3.61 8.19 -11.97
CA ASN A 88 -2.53 7.70 -12.81
C ASN A 88 -1.36 7.27 -11.93
N LEU A 89 -0.71 6.17 -12.28
CA LEU A 89 0.54 5.78 -11.63
C LEU A 89 1.58 6.91 -11.82
N PHE A 90 2.23 7.32 -10.74
CA PHE A 90 3.11 8.48 -10.74
C PHE A 90 4.52 8.15 -10.29
N ALA A 91 4.63 7.39 -9.20
CA ALA A 91 5.90 7.02 -8.63
C ALA A 91 5.81 5.69 -7.90
N PHE A 92 6.96 5.14 -7.53
CA PHE A 92 7.06 3.99 -6.64
C PHE A 92 8.32 4.12 -5.77
N PHE A 93 8.34 3.35 -4.68
CA PHE A 93 9.49 3.22 -3.80
C PHE A 93 9.46 1.86 -3.12
N SER A 94 10.62 1.39 -2.67
CA SER A 94 10.77 0.11 -1.98
C SER A 94 11.37 0.27 -0.59
N SER A 95 11.07 -0.67 0.30
CA SER A 95 11.62 -0.73 1.66
C SER A 95 12.58 -1.90 1.84
N LYS A 96 13.86 -1.60 2.11
CA LYS A 96 14.89 -2.62 2.38
C LYS A 96 14.55 -3.47 3.60
N ASN A 97 14.11 -2.83 4.68
CA ASN A 97 13.84 -3.52 5.94
C ASN A 97 12.70 -4.53 5.79
N ILE A 98 11.63 -4.14 5.06
CA ILE A 98 10.52 -5.05 4.77
C ILE A 98 10.99 -6.20 3.88
N LYS A 99 11.79 -5.91 2.84
CA LYS A 99 12.32 -6.95 1.95
C LYS A 99 13.18 -7.99 2.69
N LEU A 100 14.14 -7.54 3.50
CA LEU A 100 15.01 -8.42 4.28
C LEU A 100 14.21 -9.24 5.30
N THR A 101 13.24 -8.62 5.95
CA THR A 101 12.39 -9.32 6.92
C THR A 101 11.48 -10.35 6.24
N ALA A 102 10.90 -10.00 5.09
CA ALA A 102 10.08 -10.92 4.31
C ALA A 102 10.91 -12.13 3.83
N GLN A 103 12.16 -11.89 3.41
CA GLN A 103 13.11 -12.95 3.06
C GLN A 103 13.32 -13.94 4.19
N GLU A 104 13.63 -13.44 5.39
CA GLU A 104 13.86 -14.30 6.56
C GLU A 104 12.61 -15.11 6.93
N ILE A 105 11.44 -14.45 7.03
CA ILE A 105 10.19 -15.12 7.40
C ILE A 105 9.79 -16.17 6.36
N LEU A 106 9.81 -15.82 5.06
CA LEU A 106 9.36 -16.72 4.00
C LEU A 106 10.32 -17.88 3.76
N GLN A 107 11.64 -17.67 3.92
CA GLN A 107 12.62 -18.74 3.82
C GLN A 107 12.54 -19.71 5.01
N GLU A 108 12.36 -19.20 6.24
CA GLU A 108 12.23 -20.03 7.43
C GLU A 108 10.95 -20.87 7.41
N TRP A 109 9.86 -20.36 6.82
CA TRP A 109 8.55 -21.00 6.89
C TRP A 109 8.34 -22.08 5.82
N ALA A 110 9.29 -22.27 4.88
CA ALA A 110 9.25 -23.30 3.83
C ALA A 110 7.91 -23.36 3.06
N ILE A 111 7.18 -22.24 2.97
CA ILE A 111 5.81 -22.22 2.42
C ILE A 111 5.82 -22.40 0.90
N ASP A 112 6.93 -22.14 0.21
CA ASP A 112 6.90 -22.12 -1.26
C ASP A 112 8.25 -22.39 -1.95
N THR A 113 8.19 -22.65 -3.25
CA THR A 113 9.38 -22.79 -4.11
C THR A 113 10.19 -21.48 -4.17
N GLN A 114 11.49 -21.55 -4.49
CA GLN A 114 12.39 -20.39 -4.52
C GLN A 114 11.97 -19.27 -5.49
N GLU A 115 11.10 -19.57 -6.46
CA GLU A 115 10.60 -18.59 -7.44
C GLU A 115 9.42 -17.79 -6.88
N ASN A 116 8.42 -18.45 -6.27
CA ASN A 116 7.24 -17.81 -5.68
C ASN A 116 7.61 -16.88 -4.50
N SER A 117 8.60 -17.27 -3.69
CA SER A 117 9.08 -16.48 -2.55
C SER A 117 9.67 -15.12 -2.98
N LYS A 118 10.47 -15.08 -4.05
CA LYS A 118 11.06 -13.84 -4.56
C LYS A 118 10.02 -12.82 -5.04
N GLU A 119 8.95 -13.30 -5.66
CA GLU A 119 7.85 -12.44 -6.12
C GLU A 119 7.09 -11.85 -4.93
N LEU A 120 6.83 -12.66 -3.89
CA LEU A 120 6.12 -12.22 -2.69
C LEU A 120 6.94 -11.20 -1.88
N GLU A 121 8.24 -11.44 -1.68
CA GLU A 121 9.17 -10.50 -1.02
C GLU A 121 9.18 -9.13 -1.72
N THR A 122 9.20 -9.14 -3.04
CA THR A 122 9.17 -7.93 -3.86
C THR A 122 7.82 -7.23 -3.74
N THR A 123 6.73 -7.99 -3.79
CA THR A 123 5.37 -7.46 -3.67
C THR A 123 5.13 -6.76 -2.32
N LEU A 124 5.59 -7.37 -1.22
CA LEU A 124 5.41 -6.85 0.14
C LEU A 124 6.25 -5.60 0.41
N SER A 125 7.42 -5.48 -0.23
CA SER A 125 8.36 -4.39 0.00
C SER A 125 8.20 -3.20 -0.96
N LEU A 126 7.35 -3.32 -1.98
CA LEU A 126 7.14 -2.32 -3.02
C LEU A 126 5.83 -1.56 -2.85
N PHE A 127 5.91 -0.24 -2.96
CA PHE A 127 4.77 0.66 -2.82
C PHE A 127 4.67 1.57 -4.04
N PHE A 128 3.43 1.78 -4.50
CA PHE A 128 3.13 2.65 -5.62
C PHE A 128 2.37 3.89 -5.16
N VAL A 129 2.63 4.98 -5.86
CA VAL A 129 1.97 6.27 -5.67
C VAL A 129 1.15 6.58 -6.91
N ILE A 130 -0.15 6.77 -6.71
CA ILE A 130 -1.11 7.19 -7.71
C ILE A 130 -1.35 8.68 -7.51
N LYS A 131 -1.28 9.47 -8.59
CA LYS A 131 -1.68 10.88 -8.58
C LYS A 131 -3.12 11.02 -9.06
N ILE A 132 -3.89 11.83 -8.35
CA ILE A 132 -5.27 12.18 -8.69
C ILE A 132 -5.30 13.46 -9.55
N ILE A 133 -4.47 14.42 -9.19
CA ILE A 133 -4.36 15.71 -9.89
C ILE A 133 -3.14 15.64 -10.81
N PRO A 134 -3.22 16.13 -12.06
CA PRO A 134 -2.09 16.15 -12.97
C PRO A 134 -1.06 17.18 -12.52
N ASP A 135 -0.22 16.79 -11.56
CA ASP A 135 1.01 17.48 -11.18
C ASP A 135 2.16 16.47 -11.34
N ASN A 136 3.16 16.83 -12.15
CA ASN A 136 4.32 15.98 -12.41
C ASN A 136 5.49 16.27 -11.47
N ASN A 137 5.29 17.14 -10.46
CA ASN A 137 6.37 17.55 -9.59
C ASN A 137 6.62 16.57 -8.44
N ILE A 138 7.64 15.72 -8.59
CA ILE A 138 8.08 14.77 -7.54
C ILE A 138 8.47 15.46 -6.23
N LEU A 139 8.86 16.74 -6.27
CA LEU A 139 9.18 17.51 -5.07
C LEU A 139 7.94 17.71 -4.18
N ASN A 140 6.76 17.86 -4.78
CA ASN A 140 5.51 18.02 -4.04
C ASN A 140 5.12 16.73 -3.33
N LEU A 141 5.31 15.58 -3.99
CA LEU A 141 5.17 14.27 -3.35
C LEU A 141 6.14 14.11 -2.18
N LYS A 142 7.43 14.43 -2.37
CA LYS A 142 8.44 14.37 -1.29
C LYS A 142 8.03 15.24 -0.09
N LYS A 143 7.57 16.46 -0.33
CA LYS A 143 7.05 17.34 0.75
C LYS A 143 5.87 16.71 1.49
N CYS A 144 4.92 16.12 0.77
CA CYS A 144 3.76 15.44 1.33
C CYS A 144 4.16 14.24 2.21
N LEU A 145 5.10 13.40 1.74
CA LEU A 145 5.64 12.28 2.50
C LEU A 145 6.43 12.73 3.74
N ILE A 146 7.23 13.79 3.63
CA ILE A 146 7.94 14.37 4.78
C ILE A 146 6.95 14.89 5.83
N GLN A 147 5.86 15.55 5.40
CA GLN A 147 4.81 15.99 6.30
C GLN A 147 4.15 14.81 7.01
N TRP A 148 3.80 13.74 6.28
CA TRP A 148 3.26 12.53 6.88
C TRP A 148 4.22 11.90 7.89
N TRP A 149 5.49 11.74 7.51
CA TRP A 149 6.53 11.22 8.38
C TRP A 149 6.68 12.05 9.66
N ASN A 150 6.65 13.38 9.56
CA ASN A 150 6.74 14.26 10.72
C ASN A 150 5.59 14.08 11.73
N LEU A 151 4.43 13.59 11.30
CA LEU A 151 3.31 13.29 12.20
C LEU A 151 3.56 12.03 13.03
N ILE A 152 4.28 11.04 12.48
CA ILE A 152 4.42 9.71 13.08
C ILE A 152 5.82 9.40 13.62
N LYS A 153 6.85 10.17 13.25
CA LYS A 153 8.26 9.85 13.55
C LYS A 153 8.59 9.74 15.05
N ASN A 154 7.80 10.40 15.89
CA ASN A 154 7.97 10.40 17.34
C ASN A 154 7.01 9.41 18.03
N GLU A 155 6.06 8.85 17.28
CA GLU A 155 5.12 7.88 17.79
C GLU A 155 5.84 6.57 18.06
N LYS A 156 5.69 6.07 19.28
CA LYS A 156 6.20 4.76 19.67
C LYS A 156 5.04 3.79 19.71
N MET A 157 5.21 2.69 18.97
CA MET A 157 4.37 1.53 19.06
C MET A 157 4.97 0.57 20.08
N ASN A 158 4.16 0.07 21.02
CA ASN A 158 4.59 -0.91 22.00
C ASN A 158 3.67 -2.14 21.97
N GLN A 159 4.20 -3.28 22.41
CA GLN A 159 3.40 -4.47 22.64
C GLN A 159 2.24 -4.17 23.60
N CYS A 160 1.13 -4.88 23.40
CA CYS A 160 -0.13 -4.75 24.14
C CYS A 160 -0.87 -3.41 23.95
N GLU A 161 -0.39 -2.51 23.09
CA GLU A 161 -1.16 -1.32 22.73
C GLU A 161 -2.30 -1.68 21.77
N GLU A 162 -3.45 -1.04 21.97
CA GLU A 162 -4.62 -1.19 21.10
C GLU A 162 -4.40 -0.43 19.79
N ILE A 163 -4.70 -1.13 18.69
CA ILE A 163 -4.65 -0.55 17.34
C ILE A 163 -5.94 -0.80 16.58
N LEU A 164 -6.15 0.03 15.57
CA LEU A 164 -7.29 0.01 14.68
C LEU A 164 -6.79 0.02 13.23
N ILE A 165 -7.28 -0.91 12.43
CA ILE A 165 -7.08 -0.89 10.98
C ILE A 165 -8.39 -0.42 10.35
N ARG A 166 -8.30 0.57 9.47
CA ARG A 166 -9.43 1.00 8.63
C ARG A 166 -9.13 0.62 7.20
N SER A 167 -9.92 -0.28 6.62
CA SER A 167 -9.58 -0.91 5.34
C SER A 167 -10.76 -1.02 4.37
N VAL A 168 -10.49 -1.66 3.24
CA VAL A 168 -11.44 -2.10 2.22
C VAL A 168 -11.32 -3.63 2.04
N PRO A 169 -11.91 -4.44 2.95
CA PRO A 169 -11.91 -5.89 2.83
C PRO A 169 -12.36 -6.36 1.45
N PHE A 170 -11.68 -7.38 0.96
CA PHE A 170 -11.87 -8.02 -0.35
C PHE A 170 -11.69 -7.06 -1.54
N GLY A 171 -11.11 -5.88 -1.32
CA GLY A 171 -10.97 -4.86 -2.35
C GLY A 171 -12.32 -4.31 -2.82
N ASN A 172 -13.37 -4.54 -2.03
CA ASN A 172 -14.74 -4.23 -2.43
C ASN A 172 -15.18 -2.91 -1.79
N LYS A 173 -15.53 -1.94 -2.64
CA LYS A 173 -16.00 -0.61 -2.21
C LYS A 173 -17.15 -0.62 -1.21
N PHE A 174 -18.00 -1.64 -1.19
CA PHE A 174 -19.09 -1.76 -0.20
C PHE A 174 -18.58 -1.93 1.24
N PHE A 175 -17.35 -2.41 1.41
CA PHE A 175 -16.68 -2.55 2.71
C PHE A 175 -15.70 -1.41 2.99
N LEU A 176 -15.74 -0.32 2.21
CA LEU A 176 -14.89 0.85 2.45
C LEU A 176 -15.15 1.42 3.85
N ASN A 177 -14.07 1.63 4.62
CA ASN A 177 -14.11 2.03 6.02
C ASN A 177 -14.59 0.94 6.97
N SER A 178 -14.34 -0.33 6.64
CA SER A 178 -14.45 -1.40 7.63
C SER A 178 -13.36 -1.23 8.68
N TYR A 179 -13.72 -1.49 9.93
CA TYR A 179 -12.83 -1.33 11.07
C TYR A 179 -12.50 -2.68 11.69
N SER A 180 -11.21 -2.96 11.81
CA SER A 180 -10.69 -4.10 12.56
C SER A 180 -9.92 -3.59 13.77
N ARG A 181 -10.19 -4.15 14.95
CA ARG A 181 -9.51 -3.81 16.20
C ARG A 181 -8.74 -5.01 16.72
N GLY A 182 -7.67 -4.72 17.43
CA GLY A 182 -6.81 -5.70 18.06
C GLY A 182 -5.70 -4.99 18.84
N ILE A 183 -4.68 -5.76 19.18
CA ILE A 183 -3.51 -5.30 19.91
C ILE A 183 -2.23 -5.57 19.12
N ILE A 184 -1.17 -4.88 19.47
CA ILE A 184 0.19 -5.21 19.02
C ILE A 184 0.67 -6.42 19.82
N SER A 185 0.70 -7.59 19.18
CA SER A 185 1.22 -8.82 19.77
C SER A 185 2.75 -8.79 19.85
N ASN A 186 3.41 -8.28 18.80
CA ASN A 186 4.87 -8.14 18.75
C ASN A 186 5.31 -7.08 17.73
N ILE A 187 6.55 -6.62 17.83
CA ILE A 187 7.22 -5.79 16.84
C ILE A 187 8.45 -6.56 16.37
N VAL A 188 8.50 -6.87 15.08
CA VAL A 188 9.45 -7.84 14.51
C VAL A 188 10.15 -7.28 13.26
N GLY A 189 11.20 -7.97 12.83
CA GLY A 189 11.95 -7.63 11.63
C GLY A 189 13.07 -6.62 11.81
N HIS A 190 13.80 -6.41 10.73
CA HIS A 190 14.93 -5.49 10.67
C HIS A 190 14.51 -4.07 11.05
N ASN A 191 15.19 -3.49 12.04
CA ASN A 191 14.87 -2.16 12.56
C ASN A 191 13.39 -2.02 13.02
N SER A 192 12.80 -3.10 13.54
CA SER A 192 11.43 -3.07 14.07
C SER A 192 10.39 -2.63 13.03
N CYS A 193 10.57 -3.04 11.77
CA CYS A 193 9.78 -2.53 10.65
C CYS A 193 8.39 -3.17 10.48
N LEU A 194 8.09 -4.27 11.17
CA LEU A 194 6.79 -4.95 11.09
C LEU A 194 6.10 -4.98 12.45
N ILE A 195 4.78 -4.82 12.42
CA ILE A 195 3.89 -5.01 13.56
C ILE A 195 3.19 -6.35 13.37
N LEU A 196 3.34 -7.25 14.34
CA LEU A 196 2.52 -8.44 14.46
C LEU A 196 1.33 -8.12 15.35
N SER A 197 0.12 -8.36 14.85
CA SER A 197 -1.13 -8.06 15.55
C SER A 197 -2.14 -9.18 15.38
N ASP A 198 -3.06 -9.31 16.34
CA ASP A 198 -4.24 -10.15 16.25
C ASP A 198 -5.42 -9.47 15.52
N CYS A 199 -5.25 -8.24 15.02
CA CYS A 199 -6.25 -7.56 14.21
C CYS A 199 -6.69 -8.45 13.04
N PRO A 200 -8.00 -8.71 12.88
CA PRO A 200 -8.47 -9.48 11.74
C PRO A 200 -8.21 -8.70 10.45
N SER A 201 -7.48 -9.32 9.53
CA SER A 201 -7.23 -8.80 8.18
C SER A 201 -7.87 -9.72 7.14
N SER A 202 -8.27 -9.15 6.02
CA SER A 202 -8.83 -9.89 4.88
C SER A 202 -8.10 -9.47 3.61
N PRO A 203 -7.97 -10.36 2.61
CA PRO A 203 -7.42 -10.01 1.31
C PRO A 203 -8.06 -8.72 0.78
N GLY A 204 -7.32 -7.86 0.09
CA GLY A 204 -7.79 -6.54 -0.35
C GLY A 204 -7.64 -5.43 0.70
N SER A 205 -7.34 -5.77 1.96
CA SER A 205 -7.00 -4.80 3.00
C SER A 205 -5.56 -4.29 2.92
N GLU A 206 -4.75 -4.80 1.99
CA GLU A 206 -3.36 -4.37 1.81
C GLU A 206 -3.30 -2.87 1.49
N GLY A 207 -2.28 -2.18 1.98
CA GLY A 207 -2.17 -0.72 1.83
C GLY A 207 -3.04 0.11 2.78
N SER A 208 -3.76 -0.52 3.72
CA SER A 208 -4.56 0.19 4.73
C SER A 208 -3.71 0.86 5.82
N PRO A 209 -4.12 2.02 6.35
CA PRO A 209 -3.47 2.63 7.50
C PRO A 209 -3.81 1.90 8.80
N VAL A 210 -2.85 1.91 9.72
CA VAL A 210 -2.99 1.46 11.10
C VAL A 210 -3.00 2.69 12.01
N TYR A 211 -3.95 2.75 12.93
CA TYR A 211 -4.10 3.83 13.90
C TYR A 211 -3.85 3.29 15.30
N LYS A 212 -3.12 4.07 16.10
CA LYS A 212 -3.07 3.90 17.55
C LYS A 212 -4.33 4.49 18.16
N ILE A 213 -4.91 3.82 19.15
CA ILE A 213 -6.06 4.35 19.91
C ILE A 213 -5.50 5.03 21.15
N ASP A 214 -5.57 6.36 21.20
CA ASP A 214 -5.27 7.11 22.42
C ASP A 214 -6.42 6.90 23.42
N ARG A 215 -6.06 6.46 24.63
CA ARG A 215 -6.97 6.35 25.77
C ARG A 215 -6.92 7.59 26.63
#